data_AF-A0A951AMY5-F1
#
_entry.id   AF-A0A951AMY5-F1
#
_cell.length_a   1.000
_cell.length_b   1.000
_cell.length_c   1.000
_cell.angle_alpha   90.00
_cell.angle_beta   90.00
_cell.angle_gamma   90.00
#
_symmetry.space_group_name_H-M   'P 1'
#
loop_
_entity.id
_entity.type
_entity.pdbx_description
1 polymer ?
#
loop_
_entity_poly.entity_id
_entity_poly.type
_entity_poly.pdbx_seq_one_letter_code
_entity_poly.pdbx_strand_id
1 'polypeptide(L)'
;MVSPEEQEKNRARLVALRALVMRSPRLTDLLKEANGAMMVEAKREFMRAYYHTLCTRMRQLDPRLGQTITAFEREEIRKLATGPSRLAIVSRDFLHRERPRHGRRPD
;
A
#
# COMPACT_ATOMS: atom_id res chain seq x y z
N MET A 1 26.52 10.97 -0.26
CA MET A 1 26.08 9.57 -0.42
C MET A 1 25.58 9.10 0.94
N VAL A 2 24.38 8.53 1.01
CA VAL A 2 23.81 7.99 2.26
C VAL A 2 24.56 6.70 2.59
N SER A 3 24.97 6.51 3.84
CA SER A 3 25.65 5.28 4.27
C SER A 3 24.73 4.06 4.09
N PRO A 4 25.23 2.86 3.75
CA PRO A 4 24.41 1.66 3.65
C PRO A 4 23.58 1.39 4.93
N GLU A 5 24.12 1.70 6.11
CA GLU A 5 23.38 1.60 7.38
C GLU A 5 22.20 2.57 7.45
N GLU A 6 22.39 3.78 6.94
CA GLU A 6 21.35 4.81 6.93
C GLU A 6 20.30 4.52 5.87
N GLN A 7 20.68 3.89 4.76
CA GLN A 7 19.76 3.39 3.75
C GLN A 7 18.85 2.29 4.31
N GLU A 8 19.39 1.37 5.10
CA GLU A 8 18.61 0.31 5.75
C GLU A 8 17.68 0.86 6.83
N LYS A 9 18.16 1.79 7.66
CA LYS A 9 17.31 2.53 8.62
C LYS A 9 16.16 3.26 7.91
N ASN A 10 16.43 3.89 6.77
CA ASN A 10 15.41 4.58 5.99
C ASN A 10 14.37 3.62 5.41
N ARG A 11 14.77 2.42 4.98
CA ARG A 11 13.85 1.35 4.54
C ARG A 11 12.95 0.87 5.67
N ALA A 12 13.50 0.59 6.85
CA ALA A 12 12.72 0.17 8.01
C ALA A 12 11.68 1.23 8.40
N ARG A 13 12.08 2.51 8.41
CA ARG A 13 11.16 3.63 8.65
C ARG A 13 10.08 3.75 7.57
N LEU A 14 10.46 3.56 6.31
CA LEU A 14 9.51 3.58 5.19
C LEU A 14 8.44 2.48 5.33
N VAL A 15 8.83 1.26 5.75
CA VAL A 15 7.89 0.16 6.02
C VAL A 15 6.94 0.52 7.17
N ALA A 16 7.46 1.06 8.26
CA ALA A 16 6.65 1.46 9.41
C ALA A 16 5.64 2.58 9.05
N LEU A 17 6.10 3.61 8.33
CA LEU A 17 5.25 4.71 7.86
C LEU A 17 4.15 4.21 6.92
N ARG A 18 4.50 3.30 6.00
CA ARG A 18 3.53 2.69 5.10
C ARG A 18 2.45 1.93 5.87
N ALA A 19 2.83 1.11 6.86
CA ALA A 19 1.86 0.37 7.68
C ALA A 19 0.91 1.30 8.46
N LEU A 20 1.40 2.45 8.94
CA LEU A 20 0.59 3.46 9.60
C LEU A 20 -0.39 4.11 8.62
N VAL A 21 0.10 4.56 7.46
CA VAL A 21 -0.69 5.29 6.47
C VAL A 21 -1.72 4.40 5.77
N MET A 22 -1.42 3.12 5.55
CA MET A 22 -2.34 2.16 4.90
C MET A 22 -3.66 1.96 5.66
N ARG A 23 -3.75 2.39 6.92
CA ARG A 23 -5.00 2.40 7.70
C ARG A 23 -5.95 3.54 7.32
N SER A 24 -5.54 4.45 6.43
CA SER A 24 -6.37 5.55 5.95
C SER A 24 -7.54 5.04 5.10
N PRO A 25 -8.80 5.42 5.41
CA PRO A 25 -9.98 5.00 4.65
C PRO A 25 -9.86 5.29 3.15
N ARG A 26 -9.32 6.46 2.81
CA ARG A 26 -9.11 6.88 1.41
C ARG A 26 -8.22 5.93 0.62
N LEU A 27 -7.19 5.35 1.26
CA LEU A 27 -6.33 4.38 0.59
C LEU A 27 -7.01 3.03 0.43
N THR A 28 -7.81 2.63 1.42
CA THR A 28 -8.64 1.43 1.33
C THR A 28 -9.65 1.54 0.18
N ASP A 29 -10.28 2.70 0.02
CA ASP A 29 -11.26 2.91 -1.06
C ASP A 29 -10.59 2.88 -2.44
N LEU A 30 -9.44 3.54 -2.61
CA LEU A 30 -8.67 3.46 -3.87
C LEU A 30 -8.27 2.02 -4.23
N LEU A 31 -7.92 1.19 -3.24
CA LEU A 31 -7.64 -0.23 -3.48
C LEU A 31 -8.90 -1.02 -3.86
N LYS A 32 -10.05 -0.72 -3.25
CA LYS A 32 -11.33 -1.34 -3.64
C LYS A 32 -11.67 -1.00 -5.08
N GLU A 33 -11.59 0.27 -5.46
CA GLU A 33 -11.83 0.72 -6.84
C GLU A 33 -10.86 0.06 -7.83
N ALA A 34 -9.57 0.00 -7.50
CA ALA A 34 -8.58 -0.69 -8.33
C ALA A 34 -8.88 -2.19 -8.53
N ASN A 35 -9.43 -2.84 -7.51
CA ASN A 35 -9.80 -4.26 -7.57
C ASN A 35 -11.14 -4.49 -8.29
N GLY A 36 -12.06 -3.53 -8.24
CA GLY A 36 -13.35 -3.57 -8.95
C GLY A 36 -13.27 -3.11 -10.40
N ALA A 37 -12.20 -2.44 -10.81
CA ALA A 37 -12.03 -1.92 -12.16
C ALA A 37 -11.97 -3.05 -13.21
N MET A 38 -12.89 -3.01 -14.17
CA MET A 38 -12.96 -3.97 -15.28
C MET A 38 -11.89 -3.72 -16.35
N MET A 39 -11.41 -2.47 -16.46
CA MET A 39 -10.40 -2.08 -17.44
C MET A 39 -9.01 -2.01 -16.79
N VAL A 40 -7.99 -2.47 -17.52
CA VAL A 40 -6.60 -2.47 -17.06
C VAL A 40 -6.11 -1.02 -16.86
N GLU A 41 -6.54 -0.11 -17.72
CA GLU A 41 -6.23 1.31 -17.67
C GLU A 41 -6.83 1.95 -16.42
N ALA A 42 -8.11 1.67 -16.13
CA ALA A 42 -8.78 2.14 -14.92
C ALA A 42 -8.09 1.59 -13.65
N LYS A 43 -7.75 0.30 -13.64
CA LYS A 43 -6.99 -0.31 -12.54
C LYS A 43 -5.65 0.38 -12.32
N ARG A 44 -4.91 0.67 -13.40
CA ARG A 44 -3.63 1.40 -13.30
C ARG A 44 -3.81 2.80 -12.76
N GLU A 45 -4.88 3.49 -13.15
CA GLU A 45 -5.15 4.84 -12.67
C GLU A 45 -5.48 4.87 -11.18
N PHE A 46 -6.34 3.95 -10.71
CA PHE A 46 -6.59 3.81 -9.27
C PHE A 46 -5.34 3.42 -8.49
N MET A 47 -4.49 2.54 -9.03
CA MET A 47 -3.21 2.19 -8.41
C MET A 47 -2.23 3.38 -8.39
N ARG A 48 -2.17 4.20 -9.44
CA ARG A 48 -1.39 5.45 -9.44
C ARG A 48 -1.87 6.40 -8.36
N ALA A 49 -3.18 6.63 -8.28
CA ALA A 49 -3.79 7.47 -7.25
C ALA A 49 -3.52 6.92 -5.84
N TYR A 50 -3.54 5.60 -5.66
CA TYR A 50 -3.18 4.93 -4.41
C TYR A 50 -1.74 5.24 -4.00
N TYR A 51 -0.74 4.98 -4.85
CA TYR A 51 0.67 5.22 -4.52
C TYR A 51 0.96 6.70 -4.30
N HIS A 52 0.36 7.58 -5.11
CA HIS A 52 0.51 9.02 -4.95
C HIS A 52 -0.04 9.52 -3.62
N THR A 53 -1.24 9.06 -3.24
CA THR A 53 -1.88 9.40 -1.97
C THR A 53 -1.08 8.87 -0.78
N LEU A 54 -0.60 7.62 -0.88
CA LEU A 54 0.23 6.98 0.14
C LEU A 54 1.52 7.77 0.37
N CYS A 55 2.26 8.07 -0.69
CA CYS A 55 3.54 8.77 -0.62
C CYS A 55 3.38 10.22 -0.14
N THR A 56 2.29 10.89 -0.53
CA THR A 56 1.97 12.23 -0.05
C THR A 56 1.74 12.25 1.47
N ARG A 57 0.98 11.29 1.99
CA ARG A 57 0.76 11.15 3.44
C ARG A 57 2.05 10.80 4.18
N MET A 58 2.86 9.90 3.63
CA MET A 58 4.16 9.55 4.23
C MET A 58 5.10 10.77 4.31
N ARG A 59 5.16 11.61 3.26
CA ARG A 59 5.95 12.85 3.26
C ARG A 59 5.46 13.87 4.30
N GLN A 60 4.17 13.91 4.57
CA GLN A 60 3.59 14.77 5.62
C GLN A 60 4.00 14.29 7.02
N LEU A 61 4.12 12.98 7.22
CA LEU A 61 4.49 12.40 8.53
C LEU A 61 5.99 12.44 8.79
N ASP A 62 6.81 12.17 7.77
CA ASP A 62 8.27 12.27 7.89
C ASP A 62 8.86 12.95 6.64
N PRO A 63 9.00 14.28 6.68
CA PRO A 63 9.61 15.04 5.59
C PRO A 63 11.08 14.68 5.34
N ARG A 64 11.80 14.16 6.34
CA ARG A 64 13.23 13.84 6.22
C ARG A 64 13.45 12.65 5.29
N LEU A 65 12.48 11.76 5.19
CA LEU A 65 12.47 10.64 4.25
C LEU A 65 11.97 11.03 2.85
N GLY A 66 11.74 12.32 2.57
CA GLY A 66 11.11 12.78 1.33
C GLY A 66 11.76 12.25 0.05
N GLN A 67 13.09 12.20 -0.01
CA GLN A 67 13.80 11.67 -1.18
C GLN A 67 13.59 10.16 -1.34
N THR A 68 13.69 9.40 -0.24
CA THR A 68 13.44 7.94 -0.22
C THR A 68 12.01 7.62 -0.63
N ILE A 69 11.03 8.37 -0.11
CA ILE A 69 9.60 8.21 -0.45
C ILE A 69 9.36 8.56 -1.92
N THR A 70 10.00 9.60 -2.45
CA THR A 70 9.86 9.98 -3.86
C THR A 70 10.48 8.97 -4.81
N ALA A 71 11.62 8.38 -4.44
CA ALA A 71 12.23 7.29 -5.20
C ALA A 71 11.30 6.06 -5.23
N PHE A 72 10.75 5.68 -4.08
CA PHE A 72 9.75 4.62 -3.97
C PHE A 72 8.52 4.88 -4.84
N GLU A 73 7.94 6.08 -4.78
CA GLU A 73 6.77 6.46 -5.58
C GLU A 73 7.03 6.31 -7.09
N ARG A 74 8.16 6.80 -7.56
CA ARG A 74 8.55 6.70 -8.98
C ARG A 74 8.73 5.26 -9.41
N GLU A 75 9.35 4.44 -8.58
CA GLU A 75 9.56 3.02 -8.85
C GLU A 75 8.24 2.27 -9.02
N GLU A 76 7.30 2.45 -8.08
CA GLU A 76 5.99 1.78 -8.12
C GLU A 76 5.15 2.28 -9.30
N ILE A 77 5.12 3.59 -9.59
CA ILE A 77 4.42 4.14 -10.75
C ILE A 77 5.02 3.61 -12.06
N ARG A 78 6.35 3.44 -12.13
CA ARG A 78 7.01 2.87 -13.31
C ARG A 78 6.59 1.41 -13.51
N LYS A 79 6.55 0.60 -12.44
CA LYS A 79 6.08 -0.80 -12.50
C LYS A 79 4.65 -0.92 -13.02
N LEU A 80 3.78 0.04 -12.71
CA LEU A 80 2.41 0.09 -13.26
C LEU A 80 2.36 0.39 -14.76
N ALA A 81 3.35 1.10 -15.30
CA ALA A 81 3.41 1.43 -16.72
C ALA A 81 3.91 0.26 -17.58
N THR A 82 4.81 -0.58 -17.06
CA THR A 82 5.57 -1.58 -17.84
C THR A 82 4.88 -2.93 -18.12
N GLY A 83 3.57 -2.97 -18.38
CA GLY A 83 2.89 -4.23 -18.75
C GLY A 83 2.54 -5.09 -17.53
N PRO A 84 2.10 -6.37 -17.70
CA PRO A 84 1.29 -7.09 -16.72
C PRO A 84 2.02 -7.25 -15.39
N SER A 85 1.77 -6.27 -14.52
CA SER A 85 2.37 -6.17 -13.22
C SER A 85 1.81 -7.32 -12.38
N ARG A 86 2.61 -8.38 -12.20
CA ARG A 86 2.50 -9.29 -11.05
C ARG A 86 2.90 -8.49 -9.81
N LEU A 87 2.16 -7.42 -9.50
CA LEU A 87 2.14 -6.92 -8.14
C LEU A 87 1.56 -8.07 -7.34
N ALA A 88 2.44 -8.81 -6.67
CA ALA A 88 2.03 -9.77 -5.66
C ALA A 88 1.19 -8.97 -4.68
N ILE A 89 -0.14 -9.06 -4.86
CA ILE A 89 -1.11 -8.53 -3.93
C ILE A 89 -0.79 -9.29 -2.66
N VAL A 90 -0.11 -8.62 -1.73
CA VAL A 90 0.07 -9.10 -0.37
C VAL A 90 -1.31 -8.94 0.29
N SER A 91 -2.25 -9.79 -0.13
CA SER A 91 -3.40 -10.21 0.65
C SER A 91 -2.89 -11.22 1.65
N ARG A 92 -2.04 -10.79 2.58
CA ARG A 92 -1.89 -11.49 3.84
C ARG A 92 -2.66 -10.69 4.88
N ASP A 93 -3.56 -11.40 5.55
CA ASP A 93 -4.14 -11.04 6.86
C ASP A 93 -5.48 -10.27 6.91
N PHE A 94 -6.42 -10.56 6.01
CA PHE A 94 -7.85 -10.30 6.29
C PHE A 94 -8.74 -11.56 6.36
N LEU A 95 -8.14 -12.76 6.33
CA LEU A 95 -8.83 -14.03 6.63
C LEU A 95 -8.29 -14.62 7.94
N HIS A 96 -8.47 -13.92 9.06
CA HIS A 96 -8.54 -14.56 10.37
C HIS A 96 -9.31 -13.66 11.34
N ARG A 97 -10.64 -13.73 11.24
CA ARG A 97 -11.47 -13.69 12.44
C ARG A 97 -12.61 -14.65 12.26
N GLU A 98 -12.27 -15.94 12.40
CA GLU A 98 -13.22 -16.92 12.89
C GLU A 98 -13.92 -16.30 14.12
N ARG A 99 -15.22 -16.07 13.98
CA ARG A 99 -16.09 -15.96 15.14
C ARG A 99 -16.60 -17.37 15.42
N PRO A 100 -16.08 -18.10 16.43
CA PRO A 100 -16.89 -19.13 17.04
C PRO A 100 -17.82 -18.42 18.03
N ARG A 101 -19.10 -18.28 17.68
CA ARG A 101 -20.13 -18.00 18.69
C ARG A 101 -21.28 -18.98 18.56
N HIS A 102 -21.20 -19.95 19.47
CA HIS A 102 -22.27 -20.67 20.16
C HIS A 102 -23.29 -21.44 19.31
N GLY A 103 -23.13 -22.76 19.34
CA GLY A 103 -24.29 -23.64 19.35
C GLY A 103 -25.02 -23.54 20.69
N ARG A 104 -26.36 -23.53 20.64
CA ARG A 104 -27.23 -24.27 21.57
C ARG A 104 -28.66 -24.38 20.99
N ARG A 105 -29.01 -25.64 20.65
CA ARG A 105 -30.31 -26.33 20.58
C ARG A 105 -31.46 -25.75 19.74
N PRO A 106 -32.16 -26.63 19.00
CA PRO A 106 -33.61 -26.72 19.02
C PRO A 106 -34.08 -27.98 19.79
N ASP A 107 -35.34 -27.92 20.20
CA ASP A 107 -36.11 -28.87 21.02
C ASP A 107 -36.06 -30.36 20.62
#